data_AF-A0AA41CHY5-F1
#
_entry.id   AF-A0AA41CHY5-F1
#
_cell.length_a   1.000
_cell.length_b   1.000
_cell.length_c   1.000
_cell.angle_alpha   90.00
_cell.angle_beta   90.00
_cell.angle_gamma   90.00
#
_symmetry.space_group_name_H-M   'P 1'
#
loop_
_entity.id
_entity.type
_entity.pdbx_description
1 polymer ?
#
loop_
_entity_poly.entity_id
_entity_poly.type
_entity_poly.pdbx_seq_one_letter_code
_entity_poly.pdbx_strand_id
1 'polypeptide(L)'
;MLLFLLLAVSAPKTQGAYDEVRQLPDGQILIMRTLDWDLGDGTKERVIVHWLLQEDGRMRYDFDRQPTQTQEAHRRSCARQGMQPSRGVGMIAGEGTTHGYSCTSASVGPTPDSSLPASTHGVDLL
;
A
#
# COMPACT_ATOMS: atom_id res chain seq x y z
N MET A 1 -24.18 -47.07 -3.92
CA MET A 1 -23.88 -45.74 -4.48
C MET A 1 -22.83 -45.09 -3.59
N LEU A 2 -21.64 -44.81 -4.11
CA LEU A 2 -20.54 -44.19 -3.34
C LEU A 2 -20.68 -42.67 -3.47
N LEU A 3 -21.07 -41.99 -2.38
CA LEU A 3 -21.24 -40.55 -2.36
C LEU A 3 -19.87 -39.90 -2.06
N PHE A 4 -19.24 -39.32 -3.09
CA PHE A 4 -18.03 -38.51 -2.91
C PHE A 4 -18.39 -37.19 -2.24
N LEU A 5 -18.08 -37.08 -0.94
CA LEU A 5 -18.12 -35.80 -0.21
C LEU A 5 -17.00 -34.91 -0.73
N LEU A 6 -17.36 -33.88 -1.50
CA LEU A 6 -16.50 -32.76 -1.84
C LEU A 6 -16.19 -31.98 -0.54
N LEU A 7 -15.06 -32.28 0.08
CA LEU A 7 -14.50 -31.45 1.14
C LEU A 7 -14.04 -30.13 0.52
N ALA A 8 -14.92 -29.13 0.52
CA ALA A 8 -14.50 -27.75 0.34
C ALA A 8 -13.60 -27.40 1.52
N VAL A 9 -12.29 -27.41 1.30
CA VAL A 9 -11.31 -26.92 2.27
C VAL A 9 -11.51 -25.41 2.38
N SER A 10 -12.45 -24.99 3.21
CA SER A 10 -12.49 -23.62 3.70
C SER A 10 -11.34 -23.47 4.67
N ALA A 11 -10.22 -22.89 4.22
CA ALA A 11 -9.17 -22.46 5.13
C ALA A 11 -9.83 -21.63 6.25
N PRO A 12 -9.57 -21.94 7.54
CA PRO A 12 -10.15 -21.17 8.62
C PRO A 12 -9.81 -19.71 8.39
N LYS A 13 -10.81 -18.83 8.47
CA LYS A 13 -10.57 -17.38 8.52
C LYS A 13 -9.86 -17.11 9.84
N THR A 14 -8.54 -17.23 9.85
CA THR A 14 -7.73 -16.90 11.02
C THR A 14 -8.00 -15.43 11.36
N GLN A 15 -8.34 -15.14 12.62
CA GLN A 15 -8.41 -13.75 13.07
C GLN A 15 -6.98 -13.23 13.25
N GLY A 16 -6.73 -11.97 12.89
CA GLY A 16 -5.40 -11.36 13.00
C GLY A 16 -4.50 -11.63 11.79
N ALA A 17 -3.22 -11.25 11.92
CA ALA A 17 -2.23 -11.40 10.87
C ALA A 17 -1.72 -12.85 10.79
N TYR A 18 -1.54 -13.36 9.57
CA TYR A 18 -1.01 -14.69 9.32
C TYR A 18 -0.05 -14.68 8.13
N ASP A 19 1.06 -15.41 8.24
CA ASP A 19 2.13 -15.42 7.24
C ASP A 19 2.23 -16.74 6.50
N GLU A 20 2.39 -16.63 5.18
CA GLU A 20 2.96 -17.67 4.34
C GLU A 20 4.33 -17.21 3.83
N VAL A 21 5.33 -18.07 3.88
CA VAL A 21 6.71 -17.74 3.46
C VAL A 21 7.04 -18.50 2.18
N ARG A 22 7.58 -17.80 1.19
CA ARG A 22 7.97 -18.35 -0.10
C ARG A 22 9.33 -17.82 -0.53
N GLN A 23 10.19 -18.69 -1.08
CA GLN A 23 11.37 -18.24 -1.81
C GLN A 23 11.02 -18.00 -3.29
N LEU A 24 11.39 -16.84 -3.81
CA LEU A 24 11.25 -16.47 -5.21
C LEU A 24 12.39 -17.07 -6.07
N PRO A 25 12.22 -17.16 -7.40
CA PRO A 25 13.24 -17.73 -8.29
C PRO A 25 14.60 -17.01 -8.25
N ASP A 26 14.63 -15.74 -7.87
CA ASP A 26 15.84 -14.93 -7.70
C ASP A 26 16.50 -15.08 -6.32
N GLY A 27 16.00 -16.00 -5.49
CA GLY A 27 16.49 -16.27 -4.15
C GLY A 27 15.90 -15.38 -3.06
N GLN A 28 15.15 -14.34 -3.41
CA GLN A 28 14.50 -13.46 -2.43
C GLN A 28 13.45 -14.21 -1.61
N ILE A 29 13.34 -13.87 -0.32
CA ILE A 29 12.29 -14.42 0.54
C ILE A 29 11.10 -13.45 0.54
N LEU A 30 9.95 -13.94 0.08
CA LEU A 30 8.66 -13.26 0.09
C LEU A 30 7.86 -13.76 1.30
N ILE A 31 7.45 -12.84 2.17
CA ILE A 31 6.46 -13.07 3.21
C ILE A 31 5.12 -12.54 2.71
N MET A 32 4.15 -13.43 2.55
CA MET A 32 2.78 -13.13 2.19
C MET A 32 1.95 -13.07 3.48
N ARG A 33 1.68 -11.86 3.96
CA ARG A 33 0.96 -11.62 5.21
C ARG A 33 -0.49 -11.31 4.93
N THR A 34 -1.40 -12.21 5.31
CA THR A 34 -2.84 -11.93 5.32
C THR A 34 -3.17 -11.06 6.53
N LEU A 35 -3.84 -9.92 6.32
CA LEU A 35 -4.21 -8.99 7.39
C LEU A 35 -5.52 -8.26 7.08
N ASP A 36 -6.07 -7.58 8.09
CA ASP A 36 -7.23 -6.70 7.93
C ASP A 36 -6.73 -5.27 7.74
N TRP A 37 -6.82 -4.75 6.51
CA TRP A 37 -6.42 -3.41 6.13
C TRP A 37 -7.47 -2.38 6.55
N ASP A 38 -7.07 -1.36 7.32
CA ASP A 38 -7.96 -0.25 7.70
C ASP A 38 -8.13 0.74 6.53
N LEU A 39 -9.38 0.95 6.10
CA LEU A 39 -9.71 1.85 5.00
C LEU A 39 -9.85 3.32 5.44
N GLY A 40 -9.64 3.63 6.72
CA GLY A 40 -9.64 4.97 7.29
C GLY A 40 -11.02 5.51 7.66
N ASP A 41 -12.07 4.70 7.53
CA ASP A 41 -13.46 5.01 7.90
C ASP A 41 -14.02 4.04 8.96
N GLY A 42 -13.13 3.29 9.61
CA GLY A 42 -13.49 2.24 10.55
C GLY A 42 -13.87 0.91 9.90
N THR A 43 -14.01 0.85 8.58
CA THR A 43 -14.15 -0.40 7.84
C THR A 43 -12.80 -1.04 7.58
N LYS A 44 -12.79 -2.38 7.51
CA LYS A 44 -11.60 -3.18 7.25
C LYS A 44 -11.81 -4.11 6.07
N GLU A 45 -10.73 -4.32 5.31
CA GLU A 45 -10.71 -5.26 4.20
C GLU A 45 -9.62 -6.32 4.41
N ARG A 46 -9.97 -7.60 4.26
CA ARG A 46 -9.02 -8.70 4.32
C ARG A 46 -8.18 -8.72 3.04
N VAL A 47 -6.88 -8.52 3.16
CA VAL A 47 -5.93 -8.50 2.02
C VAL A 47 -4.70 -9.34 2.31
N ILE A 48 -3.92 -9.64 1.26
CA ILE A 48 -2.60 -10.26 1.35
C ILE A 48 -1.55 -9.21 1.00
N VAL A 49 -0.67 -8.91 1.95
CA VAL A 49 0.45 -7.99 1.74
C VAL A 49 1.72 -8.77 1.47
N HIS A 50 2.41 -8.40 0.40
CA HIS A 50 3.70 -8.95 0.00
C HIS A 50 4.83 -8.14 0.64
N TRP A 51 5.64 -8.79 1.46
CA TRP A 51 6.82 -8.23 2.10
C TRP A 51 8.06 -8.96 1.61
N LEU A 52 9.07 -8.23 1.16
CA LEU A 52 10.36 -8.82 0.82
C LEU A 52 11.26 -8.80 2.05
N LEU A 53 11.58 -9.97 2.58
CA LEU A 53 12.50 -10.11 3.70
C LEU A 53 13.93 -9.80 3.22
N GLN A 54 14.57 -8.87 3.92
CA GLN A 54 15.95 -8.44 3.67
C GLN A 54 16.92 -9.25 4.56
N GLU A 55 18.21 -9.23 4.21
CA GLU A 55 19.25 -9.95 4.95
C GLU A 55 19.37 -9.51 6.41
N ASP A 56 19.06 -8.25 6.71
CA ASP A 56 19.05 -7.69 8.06
C ASP A 56 17.78 -8.05 8.88
N GLY A 57 16.92 -8.91 8.33
CA GLY A 57 15.68 -9.36 8.97
C GLY A 57 14.51 -8.37 8.87
N ARG A 58 14.70 -7.20 8.24
CA ARG A 58 13.60 -6.27 7.99
C ARG A 58 12.78 -6.71 6.78
N MET A 59 11.53 -6.27 6.75
CA MET A 59 10.57 -6.53 5.70
C MET A 59 10.33 -5.26 4.90
N ARG A 60 10.57 -5.35 3.59
CA ARG A 60 10.38 -4.25 2.64
C ARG A 60 9.01 -4.31 1.98
N TYR A 61 8.28 -3.20 2.04
CA TYR A 61 7.09 -2.98 1.24
C TYR A 61 7.45 -2.39 -0.14
N ASP A 62 6.75 -2.86 -1.16
CA ASP A 62 6.83 -2.36 -2.53
C ASP A 62 5.43 -2.34 -3.12
N PHE A 63 4.91 -1.15 -3.44
CA PHE A 63 3.54 -0.99 -3.92
C PHE A 63 3.29 -1.78 -5.21
N ASP A 64 4.22 -1.73 -6.16
CA ASP A 64 4.03 -2.31 -7.50
C ASP A 64 4.08 -3.83 -7.50
N ARG A 65 4.63 -4.43 -6.43
CA ARG A 65 4.70 -5.89 -6.25
C ARG A 65 3.52 -6.45 -5.47
N GLN A 66 2.61 -5.60 -5.02
CA GLN A 66 1.42 -6.04 -4.30
C GLN A 66 0.41 -6.68 -5.24
N PRO A 67 -0.41 -7.64 -4.75
CA PRO A 67 -1.59 -8.08 -5.46
C PRO A 67 -2.52 -6.91 -5.79
N THR A 68 -3.28 -7.02 -6.88
CA THR A 68 -4.23 -5.97 -7.33
C THR A 68 -5.15 -5.51 -6.20
N GLN A 69 -5.73 -6.44 -5.44
CA GLN A 69 -6.61 -6.13 -4.31
C GLN A 69 -5.92 -5.23 -3.28
N THR A 70 -4.69 -5.56 -2.89
CA THR A 70 -3.90 -4.80 -1.92
C THR A 70 -3.51 -3.43 -2.44
N GLN A 71 -3.16 -3.32 -3.74
CA GLN A 71 -2.91 -2.02 -4.36
C GLN A 71 -4.15 -1.12 -4.31
N GLU A 72 -5.33 -1.68 -4.58
CA GLU A 72 -6.59 -0.94 -4.55
C GLU A 72 -6.99 -0.52 -3.13
N ALA A 73 -6.84 -1.40 -2.14
CA ALA A 73 -7.07 -1.06 -0.74
C ALA A 73 -6.17 0.11 -0.29
N HIS A 74 -4.89 0.08 -0.67
CA HIS A 74 -3.96 1.17 -0.39
C HIS A 74 -4.35 2.46 -1.11
N ARG A 75 -4.74 2.40 -2.40
CA ARG A 75 -5.24 3.57 -3.14
C ARG A 75 -6.45 4.19 -2.46
N ARG A 76 -7.45 3.38 -2.07
CA ARG A 76 -8.66 3.87 -1.38
C ARG A 76 -8.33 4.52 -0.05
N SER A 77 -7.49 3.86 0.75
CA SER A 77 -7.01 4.37 2.05
C SER A 77 -6.32 5.73 1.92
N CYS A 78 -5.43 5.90 0.92
CA CYS A 78 -4.76 7.19 0.70
C CYS A 78 -5.67 8.26 0.10
N ALA A 79 -6.58 7.89 -0.80
CA ALA A 79 -7.50 8.83 -1.44
C ALA A 79 -8.41 9.53 -0.42
N ARG A 80 -8.76 8.86 0.69
CA ARG A 80 -9.52 9.49 1.79
C ARG A 80 -8.80 10.67 2.43
N GLN A 81 -7.48 10.71 2.33
CA GLN A 81 -6.64 11.79 2.84
C GLN A 81 -6.25 12.80 1.74
N GLY A 82 -6.84 12.68 0.54
CA GLY A 82 -6.43 13.48 -0.63
C GLY A 82 -5.02 13.14 -1.13
N MET A 83 -4.52 11.95 -0.81
CA MET A 83 -3.15 11.50 -1.09
C MET A 83 -3.13 10.31 -2.04
N GLN A 84 -1.92 9.91 -2.44
CA GLN A 84 -1.66 8.71 -3.23
C GLN A 84 -0.77 7.73 -2.46
N PRO A 85 -0.80 6.43 -2.78
CA PRO A 85 0.18 5.47 -2.25
C PRO A 85 1.60 5.93 -2.52
N SER A 86 2.43 5.95 -1.48
CA SER A 86 3.86 6.18 -1.65
C SER A 86 4.47 5.08 -2.51
N ARG A 87 5.33 5.49 -3.45
CA ARG A 87 6.23 4.58 -4.20
C ARG A 87 7.61 4.49 -3.57
N GLY A 88 7.82 5.22 -2.45
CA GLY A 88 9.00 5.08 -1.64
C GLY A 88 9.04 3.75 -0.89
N VAL A 89 10.18 3.46 -0.28
CA VAL A 89 10.39 2.19 0.43
C VAL A 89 9.95 2.31 1.87
N GLY A 90 9.01 1.46 2.27
CA GLY A 90 8.64 1.24 3.66
C GLY A 90 9.36 0.01 4.24
N MET A 91 9.91 0.14 5.44
CA MET A 91 10.63 -0.93 6.14
C MET A 91 10.01 -1.17 7.51
N ILE A 92 9.75 -2.44 7.84
CA ILE A 92 9.26 -2.87 9.15
C ILE A 92 10.11 -4.03 9.68
N ALA A 93 10.03 -4.30 10.97
CA ALA A 93 10.73 -5.41 11.61
C ALA A 93 9.83 -6.03 12.68
N GLY A 94 10.07 -7.30 12.99
CA GLY A 94 9.33 -8.03 14.02
C GLY A 94 8.14 -8.82 13.48
N GLU A 95 7.88 -9.95 14.13
CA GLU A 95 6.80 -10.87 13.80
C GLU A 95 5.42 -10.18 13.91
N GLY A 96 4.52 -10.47 12.98
CA GLY A 96 3.13 -9.98 13.03
C GLY A 96 2.93 -8.48 12.80
N THR A 97 3.98 -7.71 12.49
CA THR A 97 3.86 -6.27 12.21
C THR A 97 3.09 -5.97 10.92
N THR A 98 2.01 -5.20 11.01
CA THR A 98 1.08 -5.01 9.88
C THR A 98 1.21 -3.66 9.19
N HIS A 99 1.98 -2.71 9.74
CA HIS A 99 1.99 -1.33 9.29
C HIS A 99 3.38 -0.89 8.83
N GLY A 100 3.53 -0.65 7.53
CA GLY A 100 4.79 -0.20 6.91
C GLY A 100 4.64 0.49 5.56
N TYR A 101 3.41 0.71 5.13
CA TYR A 101 3.03 1.42 3.91
C TYR A 101 2.63 2.86 4.27
N SER A 102 2.80 3.79 3.35
CA SER A 102 2.54 5.21 3.59
C SER A 102 1.86 5.87 2.40
N CYS A 103 1.12 6.93 2.68
CA CYS A 103 0.58 7.83 1.68
C CYS A 103 1.51 9.03 1.52
N THR A 104 1.57 9.59 0.32
CA THR A 104 2.29 10.83 0.04
C THR A 104 1.35 11.82 -0.63
N SER A 105 1.53 13.10 -0.35
CA SER A 105 0.89 14.13 -1.17
C SER A 105 1.36 13.92 -2.60
N ALA A 106 0.41 13.82 -3.54
CA ALA A 106 0.78 13.97 -4.93
C ALA A 106 1.45 15.35 -5.01
N SER A 107 2.74 15.42 -5.36
CA SER A 107 3.33 16.68 -5.74
C SER A 107 2.56 17.15 -6.98
N VAL A 108 1.55 17.99 -6.74
CA VAL A 108 1.15 18.96 -7.75
C VAL A 108 2.37 19.88 -7.84
N GLY A 109 3.33 19.51 -8.69
CA GLY A 109 4.31 20.48 -9.15
C GLY A 109 3.53 21.72 -9.61
N PRO A 110 4.01 22.94 -9.34
CA PRO A 110 3.25 24.13 -9.68
C PRO A 110 2.89 24.04 -11.16
N THR A 111 1.60 24.04 -11.48
CA THR A 111 1.15 24.30 -12.85
C THR A 111 1.73 25.65 -13.24
N PRO A 112 2.63 25.73 -14.22
CA PRO A 112 3.09 27.02 -14.72
C PRO A 112 2.00 27.55 -15.63
N ASP A 113 0.88 27.98 -15.05
CA ASP A 113 -0.10 28.86 -15.71
C ASP A 113 -1.12 29.38 -14.71
N SER A 114 -0.80 30.52 -14.13
CA SER A 114 -1.76 31.57 -13.78
C SER A 114 -0.97 32.87 -13.69
N SER A 115 -0.70 33.40 -14.88
CA SER A 115 -0.75 34.83 -15.20
C SER A 115 -0.69 35.76 -13.99
N LEU A 116 0.51 36.26 -13.70
CA LEU A 116 0.68 37.55 -13.04
C LEU A 116 -0.01 38.61 -13.92
N PRO A 117 -0.96 39.43 -13.41
CA PRO A 117 -1.29 40.65 -14.11
C PRO A 117 -0.06 41.56 -14.08
N ALA A 118 0.32 42.06 -15.25
CA ALA A 118 1.37 43.05 -15.40
C ALA A 118 1.09 44.24 -14.46
N SER A 119 2.05 44.52 -13.58
CA SER A 119 2.06 45.73 -12.76
C SER A 119 2.22 46.92 -13.69
N THR A 120 1.12 47.66 -13.93
CA THR A 120 1.18 48.96 -14.61
C THR A 120 1.79 49.97 -13.66
N HIS A 121 3.09 50.22 -13.80
CA HIS A 121 3.73 51.41 -13.25
C HIS A 121 3.19 52.63 -14.01
N GLY A 122 2.30 53.38 -13.37
CA GLY A 122 2.04 54.77 -13.72
C GLY A 122 3.19 55.61 -13.21
N VAL A 123 4.00 56.13 -14.13
CA VAL A 123 4.90 57.24 -13.85
C VAL A 123 4.22 58.51 -14.34
N ASP A 124 3.71 59.31 -13.40
CA ASP A 124 3.32 60.69 -13.64
C ASP A 124 4.57 61.51 -13.97
N LEU A 125 4.57 62.12 -15.15
CA LEU A 125 5.50 63.15 -15.57
C LEU A 125 4.91 64.51 -15.21
N LEU A 126 5.49 65.20 -14.23
CA LEU A 126 5.50 66.66 -14.09
C LEU A 126 6.85 67.11 -13.53
#